data_AF-A0A1Y4GK27-F1
#
_entry.id   AF-A0A1Y4GK27-F1
#
_cell.length_a   1.000
_cell.length_b   1.000
_cell.length_c   1.000
_cell.angle_alpha   90.00
_cell.angle_beta   90.00
_cell.angle_gamma   90.00
#
_symmetry.space_group_name_H-M   'P 1'
#
loop_
_entity.id
_entity.type
_entity.pdbx_description
1 polymer ?
#
loop_
_entity_poly.entity_id
_entity_poly.type
_entity_poly.pdbx_seq_one_letter_code
_entity_poly.pdbx_strand_id
1 'polypeptide(L)'
;MKKIIGLIILSMLSIVMYGQTSCYNETRNRGISYYNKGQYENAIKAFTAAKSCPDKPDNNDLDQRIAQCRKKQQEEERRNRENEIERQREAENSRQREQEERDRENKNASKGYININRVVFANVNNEGDIINEYGSTLYASDIKYLRPKFYISSLASSSKYITFYCKMYTPNGTLMTGDSSPSGYTYSNSFTIHPNTTWISMSGWGNKNGGTYIPGTYKYELWYNGNRLYTTNVTLYKRENEATKLTVDNKTSVSTSFSEYGGTETFYVSTDANEWTTWGIPSWCSVQNKSSSSFTLRCEANTSRSERSDYMKIKAGNKEVRIDITQSGKKGPSAVINNLWVEHNIFNGMSKGMRIHINLTVNGMLGKTVKYCVFFYLNDNTTRLINMFGGHISSSATSRATYESSTWSDWWIFVPYQWLYAAANRSNYCSFDVEIQDLNGNLLVRKANTQFVLY
;
A
#
# COMPACT_ATOMS: atom_id res chain seq x y z
N MET A 1 116.69 100.64 -59.50
CA MET A 1 116.10 101.39 -58.36
C MET A 1 114.83 102.08 -58.85
N LYS A 2 113.75 102.03 -58.06
CA LYS A 2 112.46 102.72 -58.30
C LYS A 2 111.50 102.12 -59.34
N LYS A 3 110.22 102.18 -58.94
CA LYS A 3 108.92 102.16 -59.64
C LYS A 3 108.91 102.20 -61.18
N ILE A 4 107.97 101.45 -61.79
CA ILE A 4 107.23 101.67 -63.07
C ILE A 4 106.13 100.56 -63.09
N ILE A 5 104.81 100.82 -63.04
CA ILE A 5 103.83 101.35 -64.03
C ILE A 5 103.53 100.39 -65.21
N GLY A 6 102.23 100.09 -65.40
CA GLY A 6 101.59 99.83 -66.71
C GLY A 6 100.78 98.51 -66.78
N LEU A 7 99.45 98.49 -66.63
CA LEU A 7 98.35 98.70 -67.62
C LEU A 7 97.99 97.48 -68.51
N ILE A 8 96.70 97.09 -68.44
CA ILE A 8 95.75 96.75 -69.56
C ILE A 8 95.62 95.30 -70.16
N ILE A 9 94.39 94.73 -70.02
CA ILE A 9 93.51 94.03 -71.02
C ILE A 9 93.94 92.61 -71.52
N LEU A 10 93.14 91.57 -71.82
CA LEU A 10 91.70 91.20 -71.87
C LEU A 10 91.59 89.76 -72.46
N SER A 11 90.60 88.94 -72.03
CA SER A 11 89.87 87.85 -72.74
C SER A 11 89.44 86.78 -71.70
N MET A 12 88.18 86.56 -71.32
CA MET A 12 86.89 86.30 -71.99
C MET A 12 86.80 84.98 -72.80
N LEU A 13 86.00 84.07 -72.21
CA LEU A 13 85.02 83.15 -72.80
C LEU A 13 85.43 81.89 -73.58
N SER A 14 84.98 80.75 -73.04
CA SER A 14 83.88 79.93 -73.62
C SER A 14 83.45 78.85 -72.61
N ILE A 15 82.38 79.07 -71.83
CA ILE A 15 81.03 78.48 -71.98
C ILE A 15 81.03 76.99 -72.34
N VAL A 16 80.63 76.16 -71.36
CA VAL A 16 79.80 74.96 -71.59
C VAL A 16 78.51 75.15 -70.78
N MET A 17 77.38 75.05 -71.46
CA MET A 17 76.04 75.14 -70.89
C MET A 17 75.39 73.77 -70.67
N TYR A 18 74.40 73.78 -69.76
CA TYR A 18 73.22 72.93 -69.61
C TYR A 18 73.26 71.63 -68.79
N GLY A 19 72.41 71.65 -67.76
CA GLY A 19 71.81 70.49 -67.10
C GLY A 19 71.07 70.83 -65.80
N GLN A 20 70.15 71.82 -65.80
CA GLN A 20 69.23 72.02 -64.67
C GLN A 20 68.13 70.95 -64.71
N THR A 21 68.06 70.09 -63.70
CA THR A 21 66.90 69.23 -63.42
C THR A 21 65.69 70.11 -63.05
N SER A 22 64.55 69.88 -63.72
CA SER A 22 63.31 70.64 -63.56
C SER A 22 62.58 70.25 -62.25
N CYS A 23 62.73 71.10 -61.21
CA CYS A 23 62.10 70.96 -59.88
C CYS A 23 60.61 70.64 -59.96
N TYR A 24 59.87 71.36 -60.81
CA TYR A 24 58.42 71.21 -60.95
C TYR A 24 58.03 69.80 -61.42
N ASN A 25 58.65 69.32 -62.51
CA ASN A 25 58.30 68.03 -63.09
C ASN A 25 58.62 66.87 -62.16
N GLU A 26 59.79 66.90 -61.51
CA GLU A 26 60.20 65.87 -60.56
C GLU A 26 59.23 65.80 -59.36
N THR A 27 58.96 66.96 -58.74
CA THR A 27 58.11 67.04 -57.55
C THR A 27 56.65 66.70 -57.85
N ARG A 28 56.13 67.15 -59.01
CA ARG A 28 54.78 66.82 -59.49
C ARG A 28 54.65 65.32 -59.80
N ASN A 29 55.62 64.71 -60.48
CA ASN A 29 55.60 63.27 -60.76
C ASN A 29 55.69 62.43 -59.48
N ARG A 30 56.42 62.90 -58.47
CA ARG A 30 56.42 62.29 -57.14
C ARG A 30 55.04 62.33 -56.50
N GLY A 31 54.32 63.46 -56.62
CA GLY A 31 52.93 63.59 -56.18
C GLY A 31 51.99 62.62 -56.91
N ILE A 32 52.15 62.45 -58.22
CA ILE A 32 51.38 61.47 -59.01
C ILE A 32 51.67 60.04 -58.55
N SER A 33 52.93 59.71 -58.31
CA SER A 33 53.33 58.40 -57.79
C SER A 33 52.69 58.11 -56.43
N TYR A 34 52.73 59.08 -55.51
CA TYR A 34 52.05 58.94 -54.21
C TYR A 34 50.53 58.80 -54.36
N TYR A 35 49.90 59.56 -55.25
CA TYR A 35 48.47 59.46 -55.53
C TYR A 35 48.09 58.07 -56.03
N ASN A 36 48.83 57.53 -57.01
CA ASN A 36 48.59 56.21 -57.57
C ASN A 36 48.82 55.08 -56.55
N LYS A 37 49.64 55.33 -55.52
CA LYS A 37 49.85 54.43 -54.38
C LYS A 37 48.80 54.59 -53.26
N GLY A 38 47.80 55.47 -53.44
CA GLY A 38 46.81 55.79 -52.40
C GLY A 38 47.35 56.61 -51.22
N GLN A 39 48.60 57.10 -51.30
CA GLN A 39 49.24 57.89 -50.26
C GLN A 39 48.87 59.37 -50.42
N TYR A 40 47.57 59.67 -50.30
CA TYR A 40 47.01 60.99 -50.63
C TYR A 40 47.60 62.13 -49.78
N GLU A 41 47.96 61.88 -48.52
CA GLU A 41 48.62 62.88 -47.67
C GLU A 41 50.02 63.25 -48.21
N ASN A 42 50.80 62.24 -48.61
CA ASN A 42 52.13 62.42 -49.21
C ASN A 42 52.03 63.05 -50.61
N ALA A 43 50.97 62.72 -51.35
CA ALA A 43 50.66 63.34 -52.64
C ALA A 43 50.35 64.84 -52.49
N ILE A 44 49.52 65.22 -51.50
CA ILE A 44 49.23 66.63 -51.17
C ILE A 44 50.52 67.37 -50.79
N LYS A 45 51.37 66.78 -49.94
CA LYS A 45 52.66 67.38 -49.56
C LYS A 45 53.54 67.61 -50.79
N ALA A 46 53.64 66.64 -51.69
CA ALA A 46 54.41 66.76 -52.93
C ALA A 46 53.81 67.78 -53.92
N PHE A 47 52.49 67.78 -54.16
CA PHE A 47 51.84 68.77 -55.01
C PHE A 47 51.92 70.19 -54.43
N THR A 48 51.87 70.32 -53.11
CA THR A 48 52.06 71.61 -52.42
C THR A 48 53.50 72.09 -52.57
N ALA A 49 54.49 71.21 -52.42
CA ALA A 49 55.89 71.55 -52.66
C ALA A 49 56.16 71.97 -54.11
N ALA A 50 55.49 71.32 -55.09
CA ALA A 50 55.59 71.69 -56.51
C ALA A 50 55.06 73.09 -56.82
N LYS A 51 54.18 73.67 -55.96
CA LYS A 51 53.73 75.06 -56.11
C LYS A 51 54.84 76.08 -55.88
N SER A 52 55.84 75.70 -55.08
CA SER A 52 56.96 76.57 -54.69
C SER A 52 58.17 76.43 -55.63
N CYS A 53 58.09 75.60 -56.68
CA CYS A 53 59.19 75.44 -57.64
C CYS A 53 59.31 76.67 -58.58
N PRO A 54 60.52 77.19 -58.84
CA PRO A 54 60.73 78.36 -59.71
C PRO A 54 60.35 78.13 -61.19
N ASP A 55 60.36 76.88 -61.66
CA ASP A 55 60.08 76.46 -63.03
C ASP A 55 58.62 76.01 -63.26
N LYS A 56 57.71 76.37 -62.33
CA LYS A 56 56.29 76.04 -62.42
C LYS A 56 55.59 76.82 -63.57
N PRO A 57 54.88 76.15 -64.49
CA PRO A 57 54.10 76.82 -65.53
C PRO A 57 52.86 77.55 -64.95
N ASP A 58 52.40 78.59 -65.65
CA ASP A 58 51.17 79.31 -65.29
C ASP A 58 49.94 78.40 -65.41
N ASN A 59 49.81 77.69 -66.54
CA ASN A 59 48.79 76.68 -66.73
C ASN A 59 49.23 75.34 -66.09
N ASN A 60 48.78 75.09 -64.86
CA ASN A 60 49.12 73.88 -64.09
C ASN A 60 47.87 73.28 -63.43
N ASP A 61 47.95 72.01 -63.01
CA ASP A 61 46.83 71.25 -62.43
C ASP A 61 46.97 70.96 -60.93
N LEU A 62 47.91 71.63 -60.24
CA LEU A 62 48.26 71.30 -58.85
C LEU A 62 47.09 71.48 -57.87
N ASP A 63 46.30 72.55 -58.00
CA ASP A 63 45.14 72.80 -57.14
C ASP A 63 44.04 71.75 -57.34
N GLN A 64 43.75 71.39 -58.59
CA GLN A 64 42.80 70.33 -58.91
C GLN A 64 43.27 68.98 -58.34
N ARG A 65 44.57 68.66 -58.47
CA ARG A 65 45.14 67.43 -57.90
C ARG A 65 45.08 67.40 -56.38
N ILE A 66 45.38 68.51 -55.70
CA ILE A 66 45.26 68.62 -54.24
C ILE A 66 43.80 68.43 -53.81
N ALA A 67 42.84 69.03 -54.52
CA ALA A 67 41.41 68.85 -54.25
C ALA A 67 40.97 67.39 -54.47
N GLN A 68 41.45 66.73 -55.53
CA GLN A 68 41.21 65.30 -55.78
C GLN A 68 41.76 64.42 -54.66
N CYS A 69 42.98 64.68 -54.19
CA CYS A 69 43.58 63.96 -53.06
C CYS A 69 42.74 64.11 -51.79
N ARG A 70 42.31 65.34 -51.46
CA ARG A 70 41.46 65.61 -50.28
C ARG A 70 40.12 64.89 -50.34
N LYS A 71 39.48 64.86 -51.52
CA LYS A 71 38.24 64.11 -51.74
C LYS A 71 38.42 62.61 -51.51
N LYS A 72 39.54 62.05 -51.99
CA LYS A 72 39.88 60.63 -51.79
C LYS A 72 40.17 60.29 -50.33
N GLN A 73 40.84 61.17 -49.58
CA GLN A 73 41.01 61.00 -48.12
C GLN A 73 39.66 60.98 -47.40
N GLN A 74 38.77 61.92 -47.70
CA GLN A 74 37.42 61.94 -47.09
C GLN A 74 36.61 60.68 -47.42
N GLU A 75 36.72 60.17 -48.64
CA GLU A 75 36.06 58.91 -49.06
C GLU A 75 36.62 57.71 -48.29
N GLU A 76 37.94 57.63 -48.12
CA GLU A 76 38.61 56.57 -47.34
C GLU A 76 38.28 56.64 -45.85
N GLU A 77 38.30 57.83 -45.26
CA GLU A 77 37.91 58.05 -43.86
C GLU A 77 36.45 57.66 -43.62
N ARG A 78 35.54 58.04 -44.54
CA ARG A 78 34.13 57.65 -44.47
C ARG A 78 33.97 56.13 -44.52
N ARG A 79 34.62 55.47 -45.48
CA ARG A 79 34.60 54.00 -45.61
C ARG A 79 35.16 53.31 -44.36
N ASN A 80 36.26 53.82 -43.82
CA ASN A 80 36.86 53.26 -42.60
C ASN A 80 35.94 53.45 -41.39
N ARG A 81 35.25 54.58 -41.28
CA ARG A 81 34.24 54.83 -40.24
C ARG A 81 33.03 53.92 -40.38
N GLU A 82 32.52 53.71 -41.60
CA GLU A 82 31.42 52.79 -41.88
C GLU A 82 31.79 51.34 -41.51
N ASN A 83 32.99 50.88 -41.92
CA ASN A 83 33.50 49.56 -41.53
C ASN A 83 33.69 49.40 -40.02
N GLU A 84 34.10 50.47 -39.33
CA GLU A 84 34.24 50.45 -37.87
C GLU A 84 32.89 50.35 -37.16
N ILE A 85 31.88 51.10 -37.63
CA ILE A 85 30.50 51.01 -37.12
C ILE A 85 29.94 49.60 -37.32
N GLU A 86 30.19 48.97 -38.47
CA GLU A 86 29.70 47.62 -38.74
C GLU A 86 30.36 46.58 -37.81
N ARG A 87 31.69 46.66 -37.62
CA ARG A 87 32.39 45.79 -36.66
C ARG A 87 31.87 45.97 -35.23
N GLN A 88 31.55 47.20 -34.83
CA GLN A 88 30.97 47.47 -33.51
C GLN A 88 29.56 46.86 -33.37
N ARG A 89 28.72 46.96 -34.40
CA ARG A 89 27.38 46.34 -34.42
C ARG A 89 27.45 44.82 -34.38
N GLU A 90 28.33 44.21 -35.16
CA GLU A 90 28.54 42.75 -35.13
C GLU A 90 29.01 42.27 -33.76
N ALA A 91 29.94 43.00 -33.13
CA ALA A 91 30.41 42.70 -31.79
C ALA A 91 29.30 42.87 -30.73
N GLU A 92 28.46 43.90 -30.84
CA GLU A 92 27.31 44.11 -29.96
C GLU A 92 26.26 43.00 -30.13
N ASN A 93 25.92 42.65 -31.37
CA ASN A 93 25.01 41.54 -31.67
C ASN A 93 25.52 40.19 -31.14
N SER A 94 26.84 39.92 -31.26
CA SER A 94 27.45 38.72 -30.70
C SER A 94 27.32 38.69 -29.18
N ARG A 95 27.63 39.80 -28.50
CA ARG A 95 27.49 39.92 -27.03
C ARG A 95 26.06 39.72 -26.57
N GLN A 96 25.09 40.27 -27.32
CA GLN A 96 23.68 40.10 -27.00
C GLN A 96 23.25 38.63 -27.10
N ARG A 97 23.62 37.94 -28.18
CA ARG A 97 23.32 36.50 -28.35
C ARG A 97 23.93 35.65 -27.25
N GLU A 98 25.19 35.90 -26.91
CA GLU A 98 25.85 35.20 -25.80
C GLU A 98 25.15 35.44 -24.46
N GLN A 99 24.66 36.67 -24.22
CA GLN A 99 23.92 36.98 -23.01
C GLN A 99 22.58 36.25 -22.96
N GLU A 100 21.82 36.24 -24.06
CA GLU A 100 20.56 35.51 -24.17
C GLU A 100 20.75 34.00 -23.95
N GLU A 101 21.84 33.43 -24.46
CA GLU A 101 22.18 32.02 -24.22
C GLU A 101 22.54 31.73 -22.77
N ARG A 102 23.33 32.61 -22.13
CA ARG A 102 23.64 32.51 -20.70
C ARG A 102 22.38 32.61 -19.84
N ASP A 103 21.49 33.55 -20.14
CA ASP A 103 20.24 33.73 -19.40
C ASP A 103 19.29 32.53 -19.58
N ARG A 104 19.24 31.97 -20.79
CA ARG A 104 18.50 30.73 -21.07
C ARG A 104 19.09 29.55 -20.30
N GLU A 105 20.41 29.38 -20.28
CA GLU A 105 21.08 28.30 -19.55
C GLU A 105 20.85 28.44 -18.04
N ASN A 106 20.97 29.64 -17.48
CA ASN A 106 20.68 29.92 -16.06
C ASN A 106 19.22 29.58 -15.72
N LYS A 107 18.27 29.97 -16.58
CA LYS A 107 16.85 29.63 -16.42
C LYS A 107 16.63 28.12 -16.46
N ASN A 108 17.26 27.41 -17.40
CA ASN A 108 17.14 25.95 -17.51
C ASN A 108 17.77 25.25 -16.30
N ALA A 109 18.95 25.71 -15.86
CA ALA A 109 19.63 25.23 -14.67
C ALA A 109 18.77 25.39 -13.41
N SER A 110 18.09 26.52 -13.24
CA SER A 110 17.18 26.74 -12.09
C SER A 110 16.03 25.74 -11.98
N LYS A 111 15.66 25.08 -13.09
CA LYS A 111 14.63 24.05 -13.18
C LYS A 111 15.17 22.62 -13.14
N GLY A 112 16.47 22.44 -12.89
CA GLY A 112 17.11 21.13 -13.01
C GLY A 112 17.07 20.58 -14.44
N TYR A 113 17.04 21.47 -15.45
CA TYR A 113 16.98 21.16 -16.88
C TYR A 113 15.77 20.32 -17.33
N ILE A 114 14.65 20.41 -16.61
CA ILE A 114 13.42 19.70 -16.98
C ILE A 114 12.23 20.64 -17.02
N ASN A 115 11.28 20.35 -17.91
CA ASN A 115 9.91 20.82 -17.83
C ASN A 115 8.99 19.61 -17.58
N ILE A 116 8.13 19.68 -16.58
CA ILE A 116 7.30 18.54 -16.16
C ILE A 116 5.96 18.63 -16.85
N ASN A 117 5.63 17.60 -17.63
CA ASN A 117 4.40 17.56 -18.41
C ASN A 117 3.26 16.88 -17.62
N ARG A 118 3.57 15.76 -16.97
CA ARG A 118 2.66 15.04 -16.06
C ARG A 118 3.41 14.06 -15.17
N VAL A 119 2.73 13.57 -14.14
CA VAL A 119 3.20 12.48 -13.29
C VAL A 119 2.11 11.42 -13.16
N VAL A 120 2.53 10.16 -13.09
CA VAL A 120 1.67 9.01 -12.81
C VAL A 120 2.32 8.14 -11.74
N PHE A 121 1.49 7.39 -11.01
CA PHE A 121 1.93 6.58 -9.88
C PHE A 121 1.64 5.10 -10.15
N ALA A 122 2.53 4.25 -9.66
CA ALA A 122 2.40 2.80 -9.64
C ALA A 122 2.66 2.27 -8.22
N ASN A 123 2.25 1.03 -7.98
CA ASN A 123 2.69 0.24 -6.83
C ASN A 123 3.78 -0.71 -7.29
N VAL A 124 4.91 -0.78 -6.59
CA VAL A 124 6.00 -1.71 -6.91
C VAL A 124 6.40 -2.56 -5.70
N ASN A 125 7.00 -3.71 -5.94
CA ASN A 125 7.62 -4.53 -4.89
C ASN A 125 8.98 -3.97 -4.48
N ASN A 126 9.70 -4.68 -3.60
CA ASN A 126 11.00 -4.25 -3.10
C ASN A 126 12.11 -4.33 -4.17
N GLU A 127 11.91 -5.16 -5.18
CA GLU A 127 12.80 -5.37 -6.32
C GLU A 127 12.57 -4.31 -7.42
N GLY A 128 11.47 -3.56 -7.34
CA GLY A 128 11.09 -2.51 -8.28
C GLY A 128 10.14 -2.96 -9.39
N ASP A 129 9.67 -4.21 -9.36
CA ASP A 129 8.68 -4.75 -10.29
C ASP A 129 7.29 -4.16 -10.01
N ILE A 130 6.54 -3.94 -11.08
CA ILE A 130 5.21 -3.36 -11.04
C ILE A 130 4.20 -4.37 -10.47
N ILE A 131 3.51 -3.96 -9.39
CA ILE A 131 2.36 -4.68 -8.81
C ILE A 131 1.06 -4.11 -9.38
N ASN A 132 0.94 -2.78 -9.41
CA ASN A 132 -0.17 -2.07 -10.03
C ASN A 132 0.39 -1.04 -11.01
N GLU A 133 -0.09 -1.11 -12.25
CA GLU A 133 0.40 -0.32 -13.38
C GLU A 133 0.30 1.19 -13.16
N TYR A 134 1.18 1.94 -13.84
CA TYR A 134 1.18 3.39 -13.79
C TYR A 134 -0.16 3.97 -14.26
N GLY A 135 -0.82 4.73 -13.39
CA GLY A 135 -2.10 5.37 -13.67
C GLY A 135 -3.33 4.50 -13.42
N SER A 136 -3.15 3.27 -12.92
CA SER A 136 -4.26 2.45 -12.41
C SER A 136 -4.86 3.04 -11.13
N THR A 137 -6.08 2.61 -10.79
CA THR A 137 -6.67 2.89 -9.47
C THR A 137 -5.86 2.18 -8.39
N LEU A 138 -5.39 2.94 -7.40
CA LEU A 138 -4.51 2.44 -6.34
C LEU A 138 -5.28 2.33 -5.02
N TYR A 139 -5.16 1.19 -4.33
CA TYR A 139 -5.77 0.96 -3.02
C TYR A 139 -4.72 0.99 -1.93
N ALA A 140 -4.97 1.71 -0.84
CA ALA A 140 -3.97 1.97 0.21
C ALA A 140 -3.40 0.68 0.83
N SER A 141 -4.24 -0.34 1.01
CA SER A 141 -3.89 -1.64 1.56
C SER A 141 -2.95 -2.47 0.68
N ASP A 142 -3.00 -2.27 -0.64
CA ASP A 142 -2.17 -3.00 -1.59
C ASP A 142 -0.76 -2.39 -1.72
N ILE A 143 -0.60 -1.11 -1.37
CA ILE A 143 0.64 -0.38 -1.63
C ILE A 143 1.79 -0.89 -0.77
N LYS A 144 2.80 -1.44 -1.43
CA LYS A 144 4.11 -1.71 -0.85
C LYS A 144 5.00 -0.48 -1.00
N TYR A 145 5.26 -0.06 -2.24
CA TYR A 145 6.03 1.13 -2.54
C TYR A 145 5.32 1.97 -3.60
N LEU A 146 4.90 3.19 -3.24
CA LEU A 146 4.27 4.13 -4.16
C LEU A 146 5.35 4.81 -5.02
N ARG A 147 5.38 4.51 -6.31
CA ARG A 147 6.43 4.94 -7.23
C ARG A 147 5.90 5.96 -8.25
N PRO A 148 6.41 7.19 -8.29
CA PRO A 148 6.09 8.15 -9.32
C PRO A 148 6.98 8.03 -10.55
N LYS A 149 6.37 8.23 -11.72
CA LYS A 149 7.05 8.44 -13.01
C LYS A 149 6.62 9.78 -13.58
N PHE A 150 7.60 10.64 -13.84
CA PHE A 150 7.42 11.95 -14.44
C PHE A 150 7.67 11.86 -15.93
N TYR A 151 6.73 12.34 -16.73
CA TYR A 151 6.96 12.62 -18.15
C TYR A 151 7.41 14.06 -18.28
N ILE A 152 8.52 14.28 -18.97
CA ILE A 152 9.22 15.55 -19.02
C ILE A 152 9.59 15.92 -20.46
N SER A 153 9.85 17.20 -20.66
CA SER A 153 10.63 17.70 -21.80
C SER A 153 11.98 18.16 -21.27
N SER A 154 13.06 17.58 -21.79
CA SER A 154 14.42 17.99 -21.43
C SER A 154 14.71 19.41 -21.91
N LEU A 155 15.36 20.20 -21.06
CA LEU A 155 15.88 21.53 -21.36
C LEU A 155 17.41 21.53 -21.46
N ALA A 156 18.03 20.36 -21.39
CA ALA A 156 19.48 20.21 -21.37
C ALA A 156 20.05 20.23 -22.81
N SER A 157 21.06 21.06 -23.06
CA SER A 157 21.82 21.07 -24.32
C SER A 157 22.89 19.97 -24.37
N SER A 158 23.31 19.48 -23.21
CA SER A 158 24.23 18.36 -23.00
C SER A 158 23.82 17.55 -21.77
N SER A 159 24.38 16.36 -21.57
CA SER A 159 24.06 15.52 -20.41
C SER A 159 24.36 16.23 -19.09
N LYS A 160 23.38 16.32 -18.18
CA LYS A 160 23.52 16.92 -16.84
C LYS A 160 23.18 15.90 -15.76
N TYR A 161 24.01 15.75 -14.74
CA TYR A 161 23.70 14.92 -13.57
C TYR A 161 23.00 15.76 -12.49
N ILE A 162 21.77 15.40 -12.15
CA ILE A 162 20.86 16.22 -11.32
C ILE A 162 20.24 15.36 -10.22
N THR A 163 20.24 15.87 -8.98
CA THR A 163 19.53 15.27 -7.84
C THR A 163 18.23 16.00 -7.58
N PHE A 164 17.11 15.29 -7.66
CA PHE A 164 15.80 15.79 -7.27
C PHE A 164 15.42 15.28 -5.88
N TYR A 165 14.69 16.11 -5.15
CA TYR A 165 14.16 15.79 -3.83
C TYR A 165 12.64 15.73 -3.87
N CYS A 166 12.06 14.92 -3.01
CA CYS A 166 10.63 14.67 -2.96
C CYS A 166 10.07 14.97 -1.58
N LYS A 167 8.87 15.55 -1.53
CA LYS A 167 8.07 15.63 -0.31
C LYS A 167 6.74 14.95 -0.56
N MET A 168 6.40 14.02 0.32
CA MET A 168 5.10 13.37 0.37
C MET A 168 4.42 13.75 1.67
N TYR A 169 3.17 14.17 1.59
CA TYR A 169 2.36 14.51 2.75
C TYR A 169 1.19 13.54 2.85
N THR A 170 0.96 13.03 4.06
CA THR A 170 -0.21 12.23 4.40
C THR A 170 -1.51 13.03 4.21
N PRO A 171 -2.69 12.38 4.20
CA PRO A 171 -3.97 13.07 4.03
C PRO A 171 -4.26 14.15 5.08
N ASN A 172 -3.67 14.06 6.28
CA ASN A 172 -3.76 15.08 7.32
C ASN A 172 -2.67 16.17 7.24
N GLY A 173 -1.83 16.16 6.20
CA GLY A 173 -0.82 17.20 5.95
C GLY A 173 0.53 16.97 6.63
N THR A 174 0.75 15.86 7.33
CA THR A 174 2.04 15.52 7.93
C THR A 174 3.04 15.09 6.85
N LEU A 175 4.27 15.63 6.91
CA LEU A 175 5.35 15.20 6.03
C LEU A 175 5.74 13.75 6.34
N MET A 176 5.79 12.91 5.32
CA MET A 176 6.28 11.54 5.42
C MET A 176 7.81 11.56 5.41
N THR A 177 8.44 10.98 6.44
CA THR A 177 9.89 10.82 6.58
C THR A 177 10.21 9.46 7.19
N GLY A 178 11.42 8.98 6.98
CA GLY A 178 12.01 7.81 7.64
C GLY A 178 13.46 8.06 8.00
N ASP A 179 14.14 7.06 8.56
CA ASP A 179 15.50 7.23 9.12
C ASP A 179 16.55 7.62 8.08
N SER A 180 16.33 7.29 6.80
CA SER A 180 17.21 7.63 5.68
C SER A 180 16.77 8.87 4.89
N SER A 181 15.71 9.56 5.33
CA SER A 181 15.20 10.75 4.67
C SER A 181 16.18 11.93 4.80
N PRO A 182 16.47 12.68 3.71
CA PRO A 182 17.16 13.95 3.81
C PRO A 182 16.36 14.96 4.64
N SER A 183 17.04 15.85 5.37
CA SER A 183 16.38 16.86 6.22
C SER A 183 15.33 17.68 5.44
N GLY A 184 14.08 17.63 5.91
CA GLY A 184 12.95 18.36 5.30
C GLY A 184 12.36 17.72 4.04
N TYR A 185 12.78 16.52 3.66
CA TYR A 185 12.31 15.78 2.49
C TYR A 185 11.93 14.35 2.84
N THR A 186 11.12 13.70 2.00
CA THR A 186 10.80 12.28 2.12
C THR A 186 11.95 11.44 1.59
N TYR A 187 12.44 11.72 0.38
CA TYR A 187 13.59 11.03 -0.23
C TYR A 187 14.17 11.86 -1.39
N SER A 188 15.26 11.37 -2.00
CA SER A 188 15.86 11.96 -3.20
C SER A 188 16.32 10.88 -4.18
N ASN A 189 16.47 11.27 -5.45
CA ASN A 189 17.08 10.44 -6.49
C ASN A 189 17.94 11.30 -7.41
N SER A 190 19.00 10.72 -7.94
CA SER A 190 19.86 11.36 -8.94
C SER A 190 19.66 10.74 -10.32
N PHE A 191 19.71 11.57 -11.36
CA PHE A 191 19.52 11.17 -12.75
C PHE A 191 20.48 11.90 -13.66
N THR A 192 20.86 11.26 -14.77
CA THR A 192 21.48 11.94 -15.90
C THR A 192 20.39 12.38 -16.88
N ILE A 193 20.21 13.70 -17.03
CA ILE A 193 19.29 14.31 -17.99
C ILE A 193 20.04 14.55 -19.29
N HIS A 194 19.75 13.74 -20.30
CA HIS A 194 20.19 13.93 -21.68
C HIS A 194 19.24 14.86 -22.45
N PRO A 195 19.67 15.48 -23.57
CA PRO A 195 18.82 16.35 -24.39
C PRO A 195 17.52 15.70 -24.89
N ASN A 196 17.49 14.37 -25.02
CA ASN A 196 16.34 13.58 -25.48
C ASN A 196 15.60 12.85 -24.35
N THR A 197 15.85 13.18 -23.09
CA THR A 197 15.15 12.55 -21.95
C THR A 197 13.67 12.92 -21.98
N THR A 198 12.79 11.92 -22.00
CA THR A 198 11.33 12.11 -22.06
C THR A 198 10.61 11.74 -20.76
N TRP A 199 11.28 11.02 -19.87
CA TRP A 199 10.72 10.65 -18.57
C TRP A 199 11.84 10.35 -17.56
N ILE A 200 11.51 10.51 -16.28
CA ILE A 200 12.31 10.02 -15.15
C ILE A 200 11.40 9.25 -14.21
N SER A 201 11.92 8.19 -13.59
CA SER A 201 11.18 7.42 -12.59
C SER A 201 11.89 7.52 -11.24
N MET A 202 11.20 8.07 -10.25
CA MET A 202 11.72 8.13 -8.90
C MET A 202 11.69 6.74 -8.25
N SER A 203 12.38 6.61 -7.11
CA SER A 203 12.19 5.48 -6.20
C SER A 203 10.76 5.47 -5.63
N GLY A 204 10.29 4.28 -5.26
CA GLY A 204 9.04 4.13 -4.54
C GLY A 204 9.22 4.33 -3.04
N TRP A 205 8.22 4.94 -2.37
CA TRP A 205 8.21 5.12 -0.92
C TRP A 205 7.28 4.11 -0.26
N GLY A 206 7.69 3.51 0.86
CA GLY A 206 6.89 2.54 1.60
C GLY A 206 7.75 1.41 2.17
N ASN A 207 7.21 0.19 2.22
CA ASN A 207 7.92 -0.96 2.76
C ASN A 207 7.47 -2.29 2.11
N LYS A 208 8.33 -3.32 2.17
CA LYS A 208 8.13 -4.62 1.53
C LYS A 208 6.88 -5.39 1.99
N ASN A 209 6.38 -5.10 3.18
CA ASN A 209 5.19 -5.72 3.77
C ASN A 209 3.90 -4.93 3.48
N GLY A 210 3.99 -3.71 2.96
CA GLY A 210 2.85 -2.81 2.81
C GLY A 210 2.36 -2.21 4.13
N GLY A 211 1.17 -1.60 4.12
CA GLY A 211 0.55 -1.01 5.32
C GLY A 211 1.09 0.36 5.75
N THR A 212 1.99 0.98 4.98
CA THR A 212 2.44 2.37 5.20
C THR A 212 1.32 3.38 4.96
N TYR A 213 0.37 3.04 4.08
CA TYR A 213 -0.63 3.95 3.57
C TYR A 213 -2.00 3.67 4.19
N ILE A 214 -2.76 4.75 4.42
CA ILE A 214 -4.19 4.70 4.74
C ILE A 214 -4.97 5.27 3.55
N PRO A 215 -6.26 4.93 3.39
CA PRO A 215 -7.09 5.54 2.36
C PRO A 215 -7.13 7.07 2.50
N GLY A 216 -7.01 7.77 1.39
CA GLY A 216 -7.03 9.23 1.35
C GLY A 216 -6.18 9.83 0.24
N THR A 217 -6.14 11.16 0.20
CA THR A 217 -5.41 11.93 -0.81
C THR A 217 -4.09 12.42 -0.26
N TYR A 218 -2.99 11.95 -0.85
CA TYR A 218 -1.63 12.34 -0.50
C TYR A 218 -1.15 13.45 -1.43
N LYS A 219 -0.42 14.44 -0.89
CA LYS A 219 0.22 15.48 -1.69
C LYS A 219 1.66 15.07 -1.99
N TYR A 220 2.06 15.18 -3.26
CA TYR A 220 3.41 14.90 -3.73
C TYR A 220 4.02 16.17 -4.32
N GLU A 221 5.27 16.47 -3.95
CA GLU A 221 6.02 17.60 -4.46
C GLU A 221 7.41 17.17 -4.93
N LEU A 222 7.83 17.68 -6.10
CA LEU A 222 9.19 17.53 -6.61
C LEU A 222 9.96 18.84 -6.43
N TRP A 223 11.18 18.75 -5.92
CA TRP A 223 12.01 19.88 -5.54
C TRP A 223 13.41 19.76 -6.14
N TYR A 224 14.01 20.92 -6.44
CA TYR A 224 15.39 21.05 -6.90
C TYR A 224 16.00 22.34 -6.35
N ASN A 225 17.20 22.27 -5.77
CA ASN A 225 17.91 23.41 -5.17
C ASN A 225 17.01 24.28 -4.26
N GLY A 226 16.18 23.64 -3.43
CA GLY A 226 15.29 24.34 -2.50
C GLY A 226 14.04 24.97 -3.13
N ASN A 227 13.86 24.86 -4.46
CA ASN A 227 12.68 25.33 -5.17
C ASN A 227 11.73 24.19 -5.50
N ARG A 228 10.42 24.39 -5.29
CA ARG A 228 9.39 23.42 -5.69
C ARG A 228 9.17 23.52 -7.20
N LEU A 229 9.54 22.48 -7.92
CA LEU A 229 9.35 22.39 -9.37
C LEU A 229 7.92 21.98 -9.74
N TYR A 230 7.30 21.12 -8.93
CA TYR A 230 5.99 20.56 -9.24
C TYR A 230 5.25 20.11 -7.98
N THR A 231 3.92 20.11 -8.06
CA THR A 231 3.04 19.56 -7.02
C THR A 231 1.84 18.87 -7.66
N THR A 232 1.43 17.75 -7.08
CA THR A 232 0.21 17.02 -7.45
C THR A 232 -0.35 16.30 -6.24
N ASN A 233 -1.54 15.74 -6.40
CA ASN A 233 -2.12 14.80 -5.47
C ASN A 233 -2.19 13.39 -6.06
N VAL A 234 -2.21 12.38 -5.19
CA VAL A 234 -2.52 10.97 -5.51
C VAL A 234 -3.50 10.44 -4.48
N THR A 235 -4.63 9.90 -4.94
CA THR A 235 -5.66 9.33 -4.07
C THR A 235 -5.48 7.83 -4.00
N LEU A 236 -5.36 7.32 -2.78
CA LEU A 236 -5.36 5.89 -2.47
C LEU A 236 -6.72 5.52 -1.91
N TYR A 237 -7.40 4.59 -2.57
CA TYR A 237 -8.77 4.20 -2.23
C TYR A 237 -8.79 3.12 -1.14
N LYS A 238 -9.94 3.01 -0.47
CA LYS A 238 -10.28 1.85 0.37
C LYS A 238 -10.90 0.79 -0.56
N ARG A 239 -10.50 -0.48 -0.47
CA ARG A 239 -11.20 -1.53 -1.23
C ARG A 239 -12.61 -1.71 -0.69
N GLU A 240 -13.52 -2.00 -1.60
CA GLU A 240 -14.84 -2.50 -1.24
C GLU A 240 -14.64 -3.82 -0.45
N ASN A 241 -15.18 -3.88 0.77
CA ASN A 241 -15.00 -4.98 1.74
C ASN A 241 -13.68 -5.01 2.53
N GLU A 242 -12.93 -3.91 2.69
CA GLU A 242 -11.87 -3.85 3.71
C GLU A 242 -12.37 -3.25 5.02
N ALA A 243 -11.99 -3.87 6.14
CA ALA A 243 -12.20 -3.33 7.48
C ALA A 243 -10.84 -2.94 8.06
N THR A 244 -10.69 -1.69 8.49
CA THR A 244 -9.50 -1.26 9.25
C THR A 244 -9.65 -1.61 10.72
N LYS A 245 -10.88 -1.77 11.22
CA LYS A 245 -11.21 -2.10 12.61
C LYS A 245 -12.30 -3.16 12.68
N LEU A 246 -12.11 -4.14 13.56
CA LEU A 246 -13.15 -5.07 14.00
C LEU A 246 -12.87 -5.48 15.46
N THR A 247 -13.85 -5.30 16.33
CA THR A 247 -13.82 -5.79 17.72
C THR A 247 -15.16 -6.37 18.11
N VAL A 248 -15.13 -7.33 19.03
CA VAL A 248 -16.30 -7.86 19.73
C VAL A 248 -16.12 -7.53 21.22
N ASP A 249 -17.09 -6.84 21.82
CA ASP A 249 -17.00 -6.32 23.20
C ASP A 249 -15.69 -5.55 23.47
N ASN A 250 -15.29 -4.73 22.50
CA ASN A 250 -14.03 -3.97 22.49
C ASN A 250 -12.74 -4.81 22.53
N LYS A 251 -12.82 -6.10 22.21
CA LYS A 251 -11.68 -7.04 22.19
C LYS A 251 -11.50 -7.65 20.80
N THR A 252 -10.29 -8.15 20.53
CA THR A 252 -9.93 -8.90 19.31
C THR A 252 -9.84 -10.41 19.54
N SER A 253 -10.03 -10.86 20.78
CA SER A 253 -10.21 -12.25 21.20
C SER A 253 -11.20 -12.27 22.36
N VAL A 254 -12.23 -13.10 22.28
CA VAL A 254 -13.33 -13.16 23.25
C VAL A 254 -13.56 -14.62 23.65
N SER A 255 -13.96 -14.84 24.89
CA SER A 255 -14.42 -16.15 25.35
C SER A 255 -15.68 -16.00 26.19
N THR A 256 -16.50 -17.04 26.20
CA THR A 256 -17.71 -17.17 27.01
C THR A 256 -17.87 -18.60 27.52
N SER A 257 -18.56 -18.75 28.65
CA SER A 257 -18.92 -20.05 29.21
C SER A 257 -20.40 -20.13 29.59
N PHE A 258 -20.99 -21.29 29.32
CA PHE A 258 -22.36 -21.62 29.67
C PHE A 258 -22.40 -22.78 30.67
N SER A 259 -23.43 -22.78 31.53
CA SER A 259 -23.77 -23.95 32.35
C SER A 259 -24.30 -25.10 31.49
N GLU A 260 -24.49 -26.27 32.09
CA GLU A 260 -25.12 -27.43 31.45
C GLU A 260 -26.54 -27.14 30.91
N TYR A 261 -27.22 -26.12 31.44
CA TYR A 261 -28.55 -25.73 30.95
C TYR A 261 -28.50 -24.91 29.66
N GLY A 262 -27.32 -24.43 29.24
CA GLY A 262 -27.19 -23.50 28.14
C GLY A 262 -27.59 -22.09 28.55
N GLY A 263 -28.10 -21.32 27.60
CA GLY A 263 -28.53 -19.95 27.82
C GLY A 263 -28.27 -19.05 26.63
N THR A 264 -28.32 -17.74 26.88
CA THR A 264 -28.09 -16.71 25.87
C THR A 264 -27.10 -15.67 26.37
N GLU A 265 -26.24 -15.18 25.49
CA GLU A 265 -25.37 -14.03 25.75
C GLU A 265 -25.35 -13.10 24.53
N THR A 266 -25.32 -11.79 24.77
CA THR A 266 -25.28 -10.78 23.69
C THR A 266 -23.89 -10.21 23.56
N PHE A 267 -23.38 -10.21 22.33
CA PHE A 267 -22.08 -9.67 21.96
C PHE A 267 -22.26 -8.40 21.12
N TYR A 268 -21.41 -7.40 21.34
CA TYR A 268 -21.43 -6.13 20.62
C TYR A 268 -20.28 -6.04 19.61
N VAL A 269 -20.62 -5.79 18.35
CA VAL A 269 -19.68 -5.72 17.23
C VAL A 269 -19.42 -4.27 16.85
N SER A 270 -18.16 -3.88 16.76
CA SER A 270 -17.73 -2.55 16.28
C SER A 270 -16.76 -2.71 15.09
N THR A 271 -17.15 -2.20 13.93
CA THR A 271 -16.32 -2.22 12.71
C THR A 271 -16.54 -0.96 11.86
N ASP A 272 -15.56 -0.64 11.01
CA ASP A 272 -15.66 0.38 9.96
C ASP A 272 -16.02 -0.21 8.59
N ALA A 273 -16.36 -1.50 8.54
CA ALA A 273 -16.95 -2.14 7.36
C ALA A 273 -18.44 -1.82 7.25
N ASN A 274 -18.96 -1.88 6.02
CA ASN A 274 -20.39 -1.68 5.76
C ASN A 274 -21.25 -2.80 6.38
N GLU A 275 -20.72 -4.03 6.41
CA GLU A 275 -21.41 -5.21 6.94
C GLU A 275 -20.45 -6.17 7.64
N TRP A 276 -21.00 -7.10 8.42
CA TRP A 276 -20.27 -8.19 9.05
C TRP A 276 -21.12 -9.47 9.11
N THR A 277 -20.44 -10.62 9.20
CA THR A 277 -21.04 -11.96 9.20
C THR A 277 -20.53 -12.82 10.35
N THR A 278 -21.29 -13.88 10.66
CA THR A 278 -20.92 -14.92 11.61
C THR A 278 -20.53 -16.18 10.85
N TRP A 279 -19.55 -16.94 11.36
CA TRP A 279 -19.09 -18.18 10.73
C TRP A 279 -18.70 -19.20 11.80
N GLY A 280 -18.83 -20.49 11.48
CA GLY A 280 -18.40 -21.58 12.37
C GLY A 280 -19.25 -21.66 13.64
N ILE A 281 -20.55 -21.35 13.58
CA ILE A 281 -21.40 -21.45 14.77
C ILE A 281 -21.45 -22.93 15.18
N PRO A 282 -21.11 -23.28 16.44
CA PRO A 282 -21.16 -24.67 16.90
C PRO A 282 -22.56 -25.26 16.73
N SER A 283 -22.67 -26.54 16.42
CA SER A 283 -23.97 -27.19 16.15
C SER A 283 -24.97 -27.14 17.30
N TRP A 284 -24.50 -26.88 18.52
CA TRP A 284 -25.28 -26.73 19.74
C TRP A 284 -25.55 -25.27 20.13
N CYS A 285 -25.22 -24.31 19.27
CA CYS A 285 -25.57 -22.91 19.41
C CYS A 285 -26.25 -22.34 18.16
N SER A 286 -26.86 -21.19 18.29
CA SER A 286 -27.50 -20.43 17.20
C SER A 286 -27.34 -18.93 17.43
N VAL A 287 -27.32 -18.16 16.33
CA VAL A 287 -27.28 -16.70 16.37
C VAL A 287 -28.71 -16.16 16.23
N GLN A 288 -29.10 -15.29 17.15
CA GLN A 288 -30.41 -14.63 17.23
C GLN A 288 -30.23 -13.11 17.31
N ASN A 289 -31.30 -12.36 17.01
CA ASN A 289 -31.35 -10.89 17.18
C ASN A 289 -30.16 -10.14 16.57
N LYS A 290 -29.68 -10.58 15.40
CA LYS A 290 -28.54 -9.95 14.73
C LYS A 290 -28.94 -8.55 14.24
N SER A 291 -28.13 -7.56 14.58
CA SER A 291 -28.24 -6.17 14.12
C SER A 291 -26.95 -5.74 13.42
N SER A 292 -26.82 -4.45 13.09
CA SER A 292 -25.56 -3.90 12.56
C SER A 292 -24.45 -3.78 13.62
N SER A 293 -24.78 -3.87 14.91
CA SER A 293 -23.82 -3.66 16.00
C SER A 293 -23.85 -4.73 17.11
N SER A 294 -24.68 -5.76 16.98
CA SER A 294 -24.78 -6.82 17.99
C SER A 294 -25.42 -8.11 17.46
N PHE A 295 -25.27 -9.18 18.24
CA PHE A 295 -26.08 -10.40 18.12
C PHE A 295 -26.18 -11.11 19.46
N THR A 296 -27.18 -11.98 19.61
CA THR A 296 -27.34 -12.88 20.76
C THR A 296 -26.94 -14.30 20.35
N LEU A 297 -25.95 -14.87 21.02
CA LEU A 297 -25.63 -16.30 20.93
C LEU A 297 -26.54 -17.07 21.89
N ARG A 298 -27.30 -18.04 21.37
CA ARG A 298 -28.09 -18.98 22.17
C ARG A 298 -27.47 -20.37 22.09
N CYS A 299 -27.13 -20.96 23.22
CA CYS A 299 -26.60 -22.32 23.29
C CYS A 299 -27.61 -23.25 24.00
N GLU A 300 -27.84 -24.42 23.43
CA GLU A 300 -28.76 -25.44 23.97
C GLU A 300 -28.18 -26.11 25.20
N ALA A 301 -29.04 -26.77 25.99
CA ALA A 301 -28.59 -27.58 27.12
C ALA A 301 -27.62 -28.68 26.68
N ASN A 302 -26.60 -28.93 27.50
CA ASN A 302 -25.68 -30.05 27.34
C ASN A 302 -26.20 -31.26 28.13
N THR A 303 -26.68 -32.28 27.42
CA THR A 303 -27.20 -33.51 28.03
C THR A 303 -26.10 -34.54 28.33
N SER A 304 -24.89 -34.33 27.81
CA SER A 304 -23.71 -35.17 28.05
C SER A 304 -23.04 -34.82 29.38
N ARG A 305 -22.38 -35.80 30.01
CA ARG A 305 -21.51 -35.60 31.19
C ARG A 305 -20.22 -34.86 30.87
N SER A 306 -19.76 -34.93 29.63
CA SER A 306 -18.55 -34.27 29.19
C SER A 306 -18.81 -32.79 28.93
N GLU A 307 -17.89 -31.95 29.37
CA GLU A 307 -17.78 -30.59 28.87
C GLU A 307 -17.63 -30.61 27.34
N ARG A 308 -18.21 -29.62 26.68
CA ARG A 308 -18.03 -29.38 25.25
C ARG A 308 -17.51 -27.97 25.02
N SER A 309 -16.66 -27.83 24.03
CA SER A 309 -16.10 -26.54 23.62
C SER A 309 -15.98 -26.49 22.10
N ASP A 310 -16.13 -25.29 21.58
CA ASP A 310 -15.94 -24.98 20.17
C ASP A 310 -15.77 -23.45 20.04
N TYR A 311 -15.70 -22.91 18.82
CA TYR A 311 -15.56 -21.48 18.60
C TYR A 311 -16.41 -21.01 17.42
N MET A 312 -16.79 -19.75 17.43
CA MET A 312 -17.30 -19.07 16.26
C MET A 312 -16.41 -17.88 15.87
N LYS A 313 -16.64 -17.32 14.69
CA LYS A 313 -15.94 -16.13 14.21
C LYS A 313 -16.91 -15.06 13.75
N ILE A 314 -16.55 -13.81 14.03
CA ILE A 314 -17.13 -12.61 13.44
C ILE A 314 -16.20 -12.13 12.35
N LYS A 315 -16.72 -11.89 11.14
CA LYS A 315 -15.94 -11.41 10.01
C LYS A 315 -16.48 -10.08 9.52
N ALA A 316 -15.59 -9.12 9.32
CA ALA A 316 -15.90 -7.85 8.68
C ALA A 316 -14.76 -7.56 7.69
N GLY A 317 -15.07 -7.61 6.40
CA GLY A 317 -14.06 -7.54 5.36
C GLY A 317 -12.96 -8.60 5.50
N ASN A 318 -11.71 -8.15 5.56
CA ASN A 318 -10.52 -8.98 5.76
C ASN A 318 -10.15 -9.20 7.25
N LYS A 319 -10.96 -8.75 8.20
CA LYS A 319 -10.73 -8.94 9.64
C LYS A 319 -11.63 -10.05 10.19
N GLU A 320 -11.08 -10.78 11.16
CA GLU A 320 -11.81 -11.80 11.91
C GLU A 320 -11.57 -11.63 13.41
N VAL A 321 -12.62 -11.84 14.22
CA VAL A 321 -12.52 -11.99 15.68
C VAL A 321 -13.10 -13.35 16.07
N ARG A 322 -12.33 -14.12 16.83
CA ARG A 322 -12.74 -15.44 17.34
C ARG A 322 -13.40 -15.30 18.71
N ILE A 323 -14.50 -16.03 18.90
CA ILE A 323 -15.19 -16.19 20.18
C ILE A 323 -15.10 -17.67 20.57
N ASP A 324 -14.33 -17.97 21.61
CA ASP A 324 -14.25 -19.31 22.19
C ASP A 324 -15.44 -19.56 23.13
N ILE A 325 -16.11 -20.69 22.96
CA ILE A 325 -17.35 -21.01 23.67
C ILE A 325 -17.15 -22.34 24.40
N THR A 326 -17.30 -22.33 25.72
CA THR A 326 -17.27 -23.54 26.54
C THR A 326 -18.61 -23.78 27.22
N GLN A 327 -18.98 -25.04 27.40
CA GLN A 327 -20.21 -25.40 28.10
C GLN A 327 -20.01 -26.62 28.99
N SER A 328 -20.33 -26.47 30.27
CA SER A 328 -20.23 -27.54 31.27
C SER A 328 -21.02 -28.80 30.89
N GLY A 329 -20.51 -29.96 31.29
CA GLY A 329 -21.25 -31.22 31.24
C GLY A 329 -22.35 -31.31 32.28
N LYS A 330 -23.38 -32.13 32.02
CA LYS A 330 -24.52 -32.40 32.88
C LYS A 330 -24.09 -32.87 34.27
N LYS A 331 -24.55 -32.13 35.29
CA LYS A 331 -24.33 -32.43 36.72
C LYS A 331 -25.50 -33.23 37.31
N GLY A 332 -25.28 -33.86 38.48
CA GLY A 332 -26.29 -34.64 39.22
C GLY A 332 -26.36 -36.14 38.86
N PRO A 333 -27.15 -36.98 39.53
CA PRO A 333 -27.24 -38.41 39.22
C PRO A 333 -27.82 -38.72 37.82
N SER A 334 -27.37 -39.80 37.18
CA SER A 334 -27.96 -40.29 35.91
C SER A 334 -27.79 -41.80 35.76
N ALA A 335 -28.59 -42.43 34.90
CA ALA A 335 -28.53 -43.87 34.63
C ALA A 335 -28.72 -44.18 33.14
N VAL A 336 -28.11 -45.27 32.67
CA VAL A 336 -28.23 -45.80 31.30
C VAL A 336 -28.48 -47.30 31.38
N ILE A 337 -29.56 -47.77 30.74
CA ILE A 337 -29.87 -49.19 30.59
C ILE A 337 -29.21 -49.67 29.30
N ASN A 338 -28.07 -50.35 29.42
CA ASN A 338 -27.29 -50.85 28.28
C ASN A 338 -27.95 -52.10 27.66
N ASN A 339 -28.54 -52.96 28.48
CA ASN A 339 -29.27 -54.15 28.03
C ASN A 339 -30.37 -54.54 29.04
N LEU A 340 -31.43 -55.19 28.56
CA LEU A 340 -32.54 -55.70 29.37
C LEU A 340 -33.06 -57.00 28.72
N TRP A 341 -33.05 -58.11 29.45
CA TRP A 341 -33.52 -59.41 28.95
C TRP A 341 -34.21 -60.23 30.04
N VAL A 342 -34.94 -61.29 29.64
CA VAL A 342 -35.75 -62.10 30.55
C VAL A 342 -35.42 -63.58 30.36
N GLU A 343 -35.14 -64.27 31.47
CA GLU A 343 -35.08 -65.73 31.54
C GLU A 343 -36.43 -66.26 32.05
N HIS A 344 -37.10 -67.09 31.26
CA HIS A 344 -38.40 -67.67 31.59
C HIS A 344 -38.28 -69.07 32.19
N ASN A 345 -39.33 -69.50 32.90
CA ASN A 345 -39.50 -70.87 33.38
C ASN A 345 -38.39 -71.38 34.32
N ILE A 346 -37.78 -70.48 35.09
CA ILE A 346 -36.74 -70.82 36.05
C ILE A 346 -37.32 -71.09 37.45
N PHE A 347 -36.63 -71.91 38.24
CA PHE A 347 -36.97 -72.15 39.64
C PHE A 347 -36.07 -71.34 40.57
N ASN A 348 -36.67 -70.71 41.58
CA ASN A 348 -35.96 -70.11 42.71
C ASN A 348 -36.58 -70.66 44.00
N GLY A 349 -35.86 -71.55 44.67
CA GLY A 349 -36.44 -72.42 45.69
C GLY A 349 -37.56 -73.28 45.10
N MET A 350 -38.73 -73.30 45.75
CA MET A 350 -39.91 -74.05 45.30
C MET A 350 -40.81 -73.29 44.31
N SER A 351 -40.47 -72.04 43.96
CA SER A 351 -41.30 -71.19 43.09
C SER A 351 -40.79 -71.18 41.65
N LYS A 352 -41.70 -71.41 40.69
CA LYS A 352 -41.45 -71.22 39.26
C LYS A 352 -41.73 -69.77 38.85
N GLY A 353 -40.89 -69.17 38.03
CA GLY A 353 -41.02 -67.78 37.62
C GLY A 353 -40.05 -67.35 36.52
N MET A 354 -39.76 -66.06 36.47
CA MET A 354 -38.79 -65.45 35.55
C MET A 354 -37.74 -64.60 36.27
N ARG A 355 -36.58 -64.43 35.65
CA ARG A 355 -35.58 -63.42 36.04
C ARG A 355 -35.57 -62.32 35.00
N ILE A 356 -35.65 -61.07 35.46
CA ILE A 356 -35.53 -59.90 34.61
C ILE A 356 -34.16 -59.30 34.87
N HIS A 357 -33.27 -59.46 33.91
CA HIS A 357 -31.87 -59.04 33.99
C HIS A 357 -31.67 -57.66 33.38
N ILE A 358 -30.83 -56.85 34.00
CA ILE A 358 -30.44 -55.53 33.52
C ILE A 358 -28.91 -55.38 33.49
N ASN A 359 -28.40 -54.86 32.38
CA ASN A 359 -27.08 -54.24 32.33
C ASN A 359 -27.27 -52.73 32.51
N LEU A 360 -26.81 -52.21 33.64
CA LEU A 360 -27.08 -50.85 34.10
C LEU A 360 -25.78 -50.13 34.43
N THR A 361 -25.61 -48.92 33.90
CA THR A 361 -24.58 -47.98 34.35
C THR A 361 -25.23 -46.77 35.00
N VAL A 362 -24.81 -46.42 36.22
CA VAL A 362 -25.21 -45.18 36.90
C VAL A 362 -24.01 -44.27 37.09
N ASN A 363 -24.25 -42.96 37.06
CA ASN A 363 -23.23 -41.93 37.26
C ASN A 363 -23.68 -40.93 38.33
N GLY A 364 -22.74 -40.36 39.10
CA GLY A 364 -23.03 -39.38 40.16
C GLY A 364 -23.75 -39.96 41.38
N MET A 365 -23.61 -41.28 41.57
CA MET A 365 -24.25 -42.06 42.63
C MET A 365 -23.25 -42.64 43.63
N LEU A 366 -21.98 -42.18 43.65
CA LEU A 366 -20.97 -42.69 44.58
C LEU A 366 -21.48 -42.68 46.02
N GLY A 367 -21.45 -43.86 46.66
CA GLY A 367 -21.88 -44.04 48.03
C GLY A 367 -23.40 -44.00 48.24
N LYS A 368 -24.20 -43.80 47.18
CA LYS A 368 -25.67 -43.74 47.22
C LYS A 368 -26.31 -45.06 46.78
N THR A 369 -27.55 -45.27 47.20
CA THR A 369 -28.35 -46.45 46.82
C THR A 369 -29.09 -46.22 45.51
N VAL A 370 -28.96 -47.18 44.60
CA VAL A 370 -29.73 -47.30 43.36
C VAL A 370 -30.84 -48.32 43.57
N LYS A 371 -32.04 -47.98 43.13
CA LYS A 371 -33.21 -48.87 43.16
C LYS A 371 -33.57 -49.29 41.73
N TYR A 372 -33.61 -50.59 41.50
CA TYR A 372 -34.11 -51.23 40.29
C TYR A 372 -35.55 -51.67 40.55
N CYS A 373 -36.51 -51.00 39.94
CA CYS A 373 -37.94 -51.28 40.07
C CYS A 373 -38.49 -51.90 38.78
N VAL A 374 -39.38 -52.89 38.93
CA VAL A 374 -40.15 -53.49 37.85
C VAL A 374 -41.63 -53.36 38.16
N PHE A 375 -42.39 -52.74 37.26
CA PHE A 375 -43.84 -52.56 37.37
C PHE A 375 -44.55 -53.36 36.28
N PHE A 376 -45.62 -54.09 36.63
CA PHE A 376 -46.28 -55.01 35.70
C PHE A 376 -47.65 -54.49 35.24
N TYR A 377 -47.96 -54.75 33.98
CA TYR A 377 -49.17 -54.31 33.30
C TYR A 377 -49.79 -55.47 32.49
N LEU A 378 -51.07 -55.33 32.15
CA LEU A 378 -51.70 -56.13 31.11
C LEU A 378 -51.04 -55.84 29.75
N ASN A 379 -51.37 -56.66 28.75
CA ASN A 379 -50.84 -56.54 27.37
C ASN A 379 -51.05 -55.14 26.73
N ASP A 380 -51.95 -54.33 27.27
CA ASP A 380 -52.21 -52.95 26.81
C ASP A 380 -51.14 -51.93 27.24
N ASN A 381 -50.14 -52.33 28.05
CA ASN A 381 -49.08 -51.49 28.62
C ASN A 381 -49.55 -50.31 29.48
N THR A 382 -50.82 -50.27 29.86
CA THR A 382 -51.40 -49.12 30.57
C THR A 382 -52.12 -49.56 31.84
N THR A 383 -52.79 -50.71 31.82
CA THR A 383 -53.52 -51.25 32.97
C THR A 383 -52.56 -51.99 33.89
N ARG A 384 -52.27 -51.43 35.07
CA ARG A 384 -51.40 -52.07 36.08
C ARG A 384 -52.02 -53.36 36.60
N LEU A 385 -51.20 -54.41 36.72
CA LEU A 385 -51.61 -55.61 37.43
C LEU A 385 -51.79 -55.29 38.92
N ILE A 386 -52.87 -55.81 39.51
CA ILE A 386 -53.22 -55.63 40.91
C ILE A 386 -53.27 -56.99 41.62
N ASN A 387 -52.81 -57.03 42.87
CA ASN A 387 -52.92 -58.20 43.73
C ASN A 387 -54.34 -58.34 44.31
N MET A 388 -54.61 -59.44 45.02
CA MET A 388 -55.93 -59.74 45.62
C MET A 388 -56.39 -58.72 46.67
N PHE A 389 -55.52 -57.83 47.14
CA PHE A 389 -55.79 -56.77 48.10
C PHE A 389 -55.89 -55.38 47.45
N GLY A 390 -55.89 -55.31 46.11
CA GLY A 390 -55.98 -54.06 45.35
C GLY A 390 -54.67 -53.28 45.19
N GLY A 391 -53.53 -53.81 45.66
CA GLY A 391 -52.22 -53.19 45.51
C GLY A 391 -51.56 -53.49 44.16
N HIS A 392 -50.84 -52.54 43.57
CA HIS A 392 -50.12 -52.77 42.31
C HIS A 392 -49.00 -53.79 42.45
N ILE A 393 -48.86 -54.68 41.47
CA ILE A 393 -47.78 -55.65 41.43
C ILE A 393 -46.52 -54.97 40.92
N SER A 394 -45.49 -55.00 41.75
CA SER A 394 -44.15 -54.53 41.41
C SER A 394 -43.11 -55.37 42.15
N SER A 395 -41.90 -55.43 41.62
CA SER A 395 -40.75 -56.01 42.31
C SER A 395 -39.59 -55.03 42.28
N SER A 396 -38.72 -55.05 43.29
CA SER A 396 -37.58 -54.15 43.31
C SER A 396 -36.37 -54.75 44.02
N ALA A 397 -35.18 -54.35 43.60
CA ALA A 397 -33.93 -54.61 44.28
C ALA A 397 -33.17 -53.30 44.48
N THR A 398 -32.29 -53.26 45.47
CA THR A 398 -31.40 -52.12 45.73
C THR A 398 -29.95 -52.56 45.75
N SER A 399 -29.06 -51.70 45.27
CA SER A 399 -27.62 -51.87 45.40
C SER A 399 -26.94 -50.53 45.66
N ARG A 400 -25.75 -50.55 46.28
CA ARG A 400 -24.98 -49.34 46.58
C ARG A 400 -23.95 -49.11 45.48
N ALA A 401 -23.97 -47.94 44.85
CA ALA A 401 -22.94 -47.56 43.90
C ALA A 401 -21.62 -47.28 44.65
N THR A 402 -20.56 -48.00 44.28
CA THR A 402 -19.24 -47.95 44.93
C THR A 402 -18.25 -47.04 44.23
N TYR A 403 -18.57 -46.61 43.01
CA TYR A 403 -17.78 -45.68 42.19
C TYR A 403 -18.67 -44.57 41.64
N GLU A 404 -18.06 -43.44 41.26
CA GLU A 404 -18.78 -42.32 40.60
C GLU A 404 -19.51 -42.78 39.34
N SER A 405 -18.92 -43.71 38.60
CA SER A 405 -19.58 -44.51 37.56
C SER A 405 -19.60 -45.97 38.00
N SER A 406 -20.76 -46.49 38.35
CA SER A 406 -20.94 -47.88 38.78
C SER A 406 -21.74 -48.64 37.73
N THR A 407 -21.24 -49.82 37.34
CA THR A 407 -21.90 -50.68 36.35
C THR A 407 -22.24 -52.03 36.98
N TRP A 408 -23.49 -52.45 36.81
CA TRP A 408 -23.92 -53.82 37.01
C TRP A 408 -24.11 -54.44 35.64
N SER A 409 -23.21 -55.34 35.23
CA SER A 409 -23.27 -56.01 33.93
C SER A 409 -24.43 -57.00 33.83
N ASP A 410 -24.83 -57.58 34.96
CA ASP A 410 -25.97 -58.46 35.09
C ASP A 410 -26.58 -58.36 36.50
N TRP A 411 -27.60 -57.52 36.65
CA TRP A 411 -28.40 -57.43 37.87
C TRP A 411 -29.82 -57.91 37.59
N TRP A 412 -30.32 -58.87 38.37
CA TRP A 412 -31.62 -59.46 38.11
C TRP A 412 -32.56 -59.41 39.29
N ILE A 413 -33.86 -59.43 38.97
CA ILE A 413 -34.96 -59.60 39.92
C ILE A 413 -35.72 -60.87 39.55
N PHE A 414 -35.95 -61.74 40.52
CA PHE A 414 -36.81 -62.91 40.35
C PHE A 414 -38.28 -62.53 40.58
N VAL A 415 -39.16 -63.02 39.70
CA VAL A 415 -40.59 -62.75 39.70
C VAL A 415 -41.34 -64.08 39.59
N PRO A 416 -41.98 -64.56 40.68
CA PRO A 416 -42.79 -65.79 40.65
C PRO A 416 -44.01 -65.65 39.74
N TYR A 417 -44.30 -66.64 38.89
CA TYR A 417 -45.48 -66.59 38.00
C TYR A 417 -46.81 -66.63 38.76
N GLN A 418 -46.84 -67.27 39.92
CA GLN A 418 -48.03 -67.31 40.79
C GLN A 418 -48.59 -65.93 41.14
N TRP A 419 -47.73 -64.90 41.28
CA TRP A 419 -48.16 -63.54 41.59
C TRP A 419 -48.83 -62.87 40.39
N LEU A 420 -48.33 -63.17 39.19
CA LEU A 420 -48.80 -62.56 37.94
C LEU A 420 -50.04 -63.25 37.40
N TYR A 421 -50.10 -64.59 37.48
CA TYR A 421 -51.20 -65.38 36.93
C TYR A 421 -52.54 -65.07 37.60
N ALA A 422 -52.54 -64.90 38.92
CA ALA A 422 -53.73 -64.51 39.68
C ALA A 422 -54.24 -63.11 39.30
N ALA A 423 -53.33 -62.20 38.92
CA ALA A 423 -53.64 -60.81 38.61
C ALA A 423 -53.96 -60.55 37.14
N ALA A 424 -53.44 -61.37 36.23
CA ALA A 424 -53.59 -61.19 34.78
C ALA A 424 -54.96 -61.63 34.23
N ASN A 425 -55.89 -62.06 35.10
CA ASN A 425 -57.25 -62.48 34.74
C ASN A 425 -57.32 -63.41 33.51
N ARG A 426 -56.47 -64.45 33.48
CA ARG A 426 -56.32 -65.44 32.39
C ARG A 426 -55.68 -64.93 31.09
N SER A 427 -55.10 -63.74 31.06
CA SER A 427 -54.21 -63.33 29.95
C SER A 427 -52.85 -64.00 30.09
N ASN A 428 -52.37 -64.61 29.00
CA ASN A 428 -51.00 -65.15 28.93
C ASN A 428 -49.97 -64.09 28.50
N TYR A 429 -50.41 -62.92 28.05
CA TYR A 429 -49.56 -61.82 27.60
C TYR A 429 -49.65 -60.66 28.58
N CYS A 430 -48.51 -60.20 29.05
CA CYS A 430 -48.36 -59.09 29.98
C CYS A 430 -47.14 -58.26 29.57
N SER A 431 -46.99 -57.08 30.16
CA SER A 431 -45.80 -56.28 29.99
C SER A 431 -45.26 -55.75 31.31
N PHE A 432 -44.03 -55.25 31.27
CA PHE A 432 -43.45 -54.55 32.40
C PHE A 432 -42.62 -53.34 31.97
N ASP A 433 -42.51 -52.42 32.92
CA ASP A 433 -41.60 -51.30 32.87
C ASP A 433 -40.48 -51.49 33.88
N VAL A 434 -39.28 -51.08 33.49
CA VAL A 434 -38.13 -50.96 34.38
C VAL A 434 -37.88 -49.49 34.66
N GLU A 435 -37.82 -49.15 35.94
CA GLU A 435 -37.41 -47.83 36.41
C GLU A 435 -36.19 -47.95 37.31
N ILE A 436 -35.17 -47.13 37.01
CA ILE A 436 -34.02 -46.94 37.89
C ILE A 436 -34.24 -45.64 38.64
N GLN A 437 -34.24 -45.74 39.96
CA GLN A 437 -34.52 -44.62 40.86
C GLN A 437 -33.38 -44.46 41.87
N ASP A 438 -33.27 -43.28 42.46
CA ASP A 438 -32.52 -43.11 43.71
C ASP A 438 -33.35 -43.59 44.93
N LEU A 439 -32.77 -43.50 46.13
CA LEU A 439 -33.45 -43.93 47.36
C LEU A 439 -34.72 -43.11 47.68
N ASN A 440 -34.78 -41.86 47.22
CA ASN A 440 -35.93 -40.97 47.44
C ASN A 440 -37.05 -41.20 46.40
N GLY A 441 -36.85 -42.12 45.45
CA GLY A 441 -37.78 -42.40 44.37
C GLY A 441 -37.64 -41.45 43.17
N ASN A 442 -36.58 -40.63 43.12
CA ASN A 442 -36.34 -39.78 41.94
C ASN A 442 -35.92 -40.67 40.76
N LEU A 443 -36.61 -40.53 39.64
CA LEU A 443 -36.36 -41.31 38.43
C LEU A 443 -35.03 -40.89 37.78
N LEU A 444 -34.15 -41.87 37.53
CA LEU A 444 -32.89 -41.69 36.82
C LEU A 444 -33.00 -42.10 35.35
N VAL A 445 -33.68 -43.21 35.06
CA VAL A 445 -34.01 -43.68 33.70
C VAL A 445 -35.17 -44.68 33.75
N ARG A 446 -35.98 -44.75 32.68
CA ARG A 446 -37.07 -45.72 32.51
C ARG A 446 -36.94 -46.42 31.15
N LYS A 447 -37.19 -47.73 31.13
CA LYS A 447 -37.44 -48.52 29.91
C LYS A 447 -38.84 -49.12 30.02
N ALA A 448 -39.74 -48.70 29.15
CA ALA A 448 -41.15 -49.06 29.22
C ALA A 448 -41.54 -50.14 28.21
N ASN A 449 -42.70 -50.77 28.43
CA ASN A 449 -43.43 -51.61 27.49
C ASN A 449 -42.70 -52.89 27.07
N THR A 450 -41.95 -53.52 27.98
CA THR A 450 -41.29 -54.81 27.68
C THR A 450 -42.31 -55.94 27.78
N GLN A 451 -42.61 -56.59 26.65
CA GLN A 451 -43.61 -57.66 26.55
C GLN A 451 -43.05 -59.01 27.01
N PHE A 452 -43.89 -59.83 27.64
CA PHE A 452 -43.53 -61.17 28.06
C PHE A 452 -44.74 -62.13 28.11
N VAL A 453 -44.47 -63.43 28.09
CA VAL A 453 -45.49 -64.50 28.15
C VAL A 453 -45.41 -65.22 29.49
N LEU A 454 -46.59 -65.49 30.09
CA LEU A 454 -46.77 -66.32 31.28
C LEU A 454 -46.88 -67.80 30.87
N TYR A 455 -46.17 -68.69 31.58
CA TYR A 455 -46.01 -70.12 31.27
C TYR A 455 -46.36 -71.03 32.43
#